data_AF-A0AAN8IXZ6-F1
#
_entry.id   AF-A0AAN8IXZ6-F1
#
_cell.length_a   1.000
_cell.length_b   1.000
_cell.length_c   1.000
_cell.angle_alpha   90.00
_cell.angle_beta   90.00
_cell.angle_gamma   90.00
#
_symmetry.space_group_name_H-M   'P 1'
#
loop_
_entity.id
_entity.type
_entity.pdbx_description
1 polymer ?
#
loop_
_entity_poly.entity_id
_entity_poly.type
_entity_poly.pdbx_seq_one_letter_code
_entity_poly.pdbx_strand_id
1 'polypeptide(L)'
;MMGLVYSYRDTGAYFYSRQVRSLLNIKTTSPYGPQSFSSIRQIHQFWNWTQSTLAPGSLYLALSATWYDGFPAWRMRGFANDKVSRQMGIGHIRQIRSMPLKECYTEPQLGQYFNNCNSDFSP
;
A
#
# COMPACT_ATOMS: atom_id res chain seq x y z
N MET A 1 13.67 -16.93 -31.19
CA MET A 1 13.47 -16.07 -30.01
C MET A 1 12.00 -15.72 -29.72
N MET A 2 11.12 -15.52 -30.71
CA MET A 2 9.69 -15.20 -30.46
C MET A 2 8.90 -16.29 -29.73
N GLY A 3 9.20 -17.57 -29.97
CA GLY A 3 8.50 -18.69 -29.31
C GLY A 3 8.66 -18.72 -27.78
N LEU A 4 9.84 -18.32 -27.28
CA LEU A 4 10.10 -18.22 -25.85
C LEU A 4 9.28 -17.08 -25.21
N VAL A 5 9.18 -15.94 -25.89
CA VAL A 5 8.41 -14.79 -25.38
C VAL A 5 6.92 -15.14 -25.27
N TYR A 6 6.39 -15.92 -26.21
CA TYR A 6 5.01 -16.41 -26.15
C TYR A 6 4.82 -17.44 -25.02
N SER A 7 5.75 -18.40 -24.87
CA SER A 7 5.62 -19.44 -23.83
C SER A 7 5.78 -18.94 -22.40
N TYR A 8 6.58 -17.88 -22.18
CA TYR A 8 6.78 -17.27 -20.86
C TYR A 8 5.73 -16.21 -20.50
N ARG A 9 4.79 -15.89 -21.39
CA ARG A 9 3.70 -14.95 -21.11
C ARG A 9 2.39 -15.71 -20.92
N ASP A 10 1.89 -15.66 -19.70
CA ASP A 10 0.53 -16.11 -19.42
C ASP A 10 -0.50 -15.06 -19.90
N THR A 11 -1.46 -15.50 -20.70
CA THR A 11 -2.60 -14.69 -21.15
C THR A 11 -3.52 -14.24 -20.00
N GLY A 12 -3.55 -15.00 -18.89
CA GLY A 12 -4.35 -14.69 -17.70
C GLY A 12 -3.72 -13.66 -16.75
N ALA A 13 -2.43 -13.38 -16.92
CA ALA A 13 -1.66 -12.51 -16.00
C ALA A 13 -2.25 -11.10 -15.86
N TYR A 14 -2.86 -10.57 -16.93
CA TYR A 14 -3.52 -9.26 -16.90
C TYR A 14 -4.69 -9.25 -15.91
N PHE A 15 -5.57 -10.25 -15.96
CA PHE A 15 -6.72 -10.34 -15.06
C PHE A 15 -6.29 -10.57 -13.61
N TYR A 16 -5.29 -11.43 -13.41
CA TYR A 16 -4.71 -11.65 -12.09
C TYR A 16 -4.16 -10.35 -11.49
N SER A 17 -3.37 -9.59 -12.25
CA SER A 17 -2.84 -8.30 -11.80
C SER A 17 -3.93 -7.28 -11.44
N ARG A 18 -5.06 -7.30 -12.16
CA ARG A 18 -6.22 -6.46 -11.86
C ARG A 18 -6.89 -6.85 -10.55
N GLN A 19 -7.04 -8.15 -10.30
CA GLN A 19 -7.64 -8.64 -9.06
C GLN A 19 -6.78 -8.32 -7.84
N VAL A 20 -5.47 -8.52 -7.91
CA VAL A 20 -4.54 -8.14 -6.83
C VAL A 20 -4.59 -6.63 -6.55
N ARG A 21 -4.66 -5.79 -7.60
CA ARG A 21 -4.81 -4.34 -7.45
C ARG A 21 -6.13 -3.93 -6.80
N SER A 22 -7.20 -4.64 -7.12
CA SER A 22 -8.53 -4.42 -6.51
C SER A 22 -8.53 -4.83 -5.04
N LEU A 23 -7.93 -5.99 -4.73
CA LEU A 23 -7.80 -6.52 -3.38
C LEU A 23 -7.00 -5.59 -2.45
N LEU A 24 -5.97 -4.93 -2.98
CA LEU A 24 -5.18 -3.93 -2.25
C LEU A 24 -5.78 -2.51 -2.27
N ASN A 25 -7.00 -2.33 -2.79
CA ASN A 25 -7.69 -1.04 -2.89
C ASN A 25 -6.80 0.09 -3.46
N ILE A 26 -6.10 -0.17 -4.56
CA ILE A 26 -5.10 0.78 -5.10
C ILE A 26 -5.78 1.96 -5.80
N LYS A 27 -6.80 1.68 -6.62
CA LYS A 27 -7.58 2.70 -7.34
C LYS A 27 -8.98 2.78 -6.75
N THR A 28 -9.54 3.98 -6.72
CA THR A 28 -10.90 4.22 -6.21
C THR A 28 -11.92 3.49 -7.09
N THR A 29 -12.56 2.47 -6.53
CA THR A 29 -13.60 1.70 -7.21
C THR A 29 -15.01 2.24 -6.95
N SER A 30 -15.19 3.05 -5.89
CA SER A 30 -16.49 3.65 -5.52
C SER A 30 -16.29 5.02 -4.85
N PRO A 31 -17.15 6.03 -5.12
CA PRO A 31 -17.12 7.34 -4.46
C PRO A 31 -17.38 7.29 -2.95
N TYR A 32 -18.14 6.27 -2.50
CA TYR A 32 -18.52 6.05 -1.11
C TYR A 32 -17.69 4.94 -0.44
N GLY A 33 -16.65 4.47 -1.11
CA GLY A 33 -15.78 3.40 -0.63
C GLY A 33 -14.73 3.87 0.38
N PRO A 34 -14.00 2.92 0.99
CA PRO A 34 -12.84 3.23 1.82
C PRO A 34 -11.79 3.96 0.99
N GLN A 35 -11.05 4.85 1.64
CA GLN A 35 -10.01 5.63 0.99
C GLN A 35 -9.03 4.71 0.24
N SER A 36 -8.86 4.95 -1.07
CA SER A 36 -7.94 4.17 -1.90
C SER A 36 -6.50 4.63 -1.70
N PHE A 37 -5.54 3.78 -2.05
CA PHE A 37 -4.13 4.17 -1.99
C PHE A 37 -3.85 5.40 -2.87
N SER A 38 -4.44 5.45 -4.07
CA SER A 38 -4.28 6.56 -5.01
C SER A 38 -4.85 7.90 -4.53
N SER A 39 -5.74 7.90 -3.53
CA SER A 39 -6.34 9.14 -3.01
C SER A 39 -5.70 9.67 -1.73
N ILE A 40 -4.63 9.03 -1.23
CA ILE A 40 -3.89 9.49 -0.05
C ILE A 40 -3.20 10.83 -0.37
N ARG A 41 -3.47 11.85 0.44
CA ARG A 41 -2.83 13.17 0.38
C ARG A 41 -2.11 13.55 1.67
N GLN A 42 -2.44 12.90 2.78
CA GLN A 42 -1.89 13.23 4.10
C GLN A 42 -1.30 12.00 4.79
N ILE A 43 -0.41 12.23 5.76
CA ILE A 43 0.29 11.14 6.47
C ILE A 43 -0.69 10.24 7.23
N HIS A 44 -1.69 10.82 7.91
CA HIS A 44 -2.67 10.06 8.67
C HIS A 44 -3.52 9.14 7.77
N GLN A 45 -3.80 9.59 6.55
CA GLN A 45 -4.54 8.85 5.54
C GLN A 45 -3.79 7.60 5.07
N PHE A 46 -2.45 7.66 5.00
CA PHE A 46 -1.61 6.50 4.71
C PHE A 46 -1.73 5.44 5.81
N TRP A 47 -1.66 5.83 7.08
CA TRP A 47 -1.77 4.90 8.19
C TRP A 47 -3.17 4.28 8.28
N ASN A 48 -4.21 5.07 8.05
CA ASN A 48 -5.59 4.57 7.98
C ASN A 48 -5.76 3.54 6.86
N TRP A 49 -5.22 3.80 5.66
CA TRP A 49 -5.23 2.82 4.56
C TRP A 49 -4.45 1.55 4.91
N THR A 50 -3.25 1.71 5.49
CA THR A 50 -2.37 0.59 5.87
C THR A 50 -3.06 -0.32 6.89
N GLN A 51 -3.63 0.26 7.94
CA GLN A 51 -4.35 -0.49 8.96
C GLN A 51 -5.64 -1.11 8.42
N SER A 52 -6.36 -0.41 7.54
CA SER A 52 -7.61 -0.92 6.99
C SER A 52 -7.44 -2.04 5.97
N THR A 53 -6.37 -2.00 5.17
CA THR A 53 -6.16 -2.91 4.03
C THR A 53 -5.18 -4.04 4.35
N LEU A 54 -4.10 -3.75 5.08
CA LEU A 54 -3.01 -4.69 5.32
C LEU A 54 -3.05 -5.34 6.71
N ALA A 55 -3.63 -4.69 7.72
CA ALA A 55 -3.64 -5.27 9.06
C ALA A 55 -4.69 -6.38 9.20
N PRO A 56 -4.36 -7.49 9.88
CA PRO A 56 -5.34 -8.54 10.20
C PRO A 56 -6.39 -7.99 11.18
N GLY A 57 -7.67 -8.20 10.86
CA GLY A 57 -8.82 -7.81 11.70
C GLY A 57 -9.58 -6.55 11.28
N SER A 58 -9.24 -5.91 10.15
CA SER A 58 -10.02 -4.77 9.62
C SER A 58 -11.13 -5.19 8.64
N LEU A 59 -12.00 -4.25 8.24
CA LEU A 59 -13.11 -4.46 7.31
C LEU A 59 -12.63 -4.88 5.90
N TYR A 60 -11.41 -4.50 5.50
CA TYR A 60 -10.82 -4.81 4.19
C TYR A 60 -9.59 -5.71 4.34
N LEU A 61 -9.80 -7.02 4.39
CA LEU A 61 -8.72 -7.96 4.61
C LEU A 61 -8.08 -8.32 3.27
N ALA A 62 -7.11 -7.56 2.78
CA ALA A 62 -6.33 -8.05 1.63
C ALA A 62 -5.54 -9.31 2.02
N LEU A 63 -5.00 -9.29 3.24
CA LEU A 63 -4.07 -10.29 3.76
C LEU A 63 -4.71 -11.37 4.65
N SER A 64 -6.05 -11.41 4.76
CA SER A 64 -6.72 -12.49 5.50
C SER A 64 -7.92 -12.98 4.72
N ALA A 65 -7.93 -14.26 4.37
CA ALA A 65 -9.07 -14.89 3.71
C ALA A 65 -10.28 -14.97 4.66
N THR A 66 -11.40 -14.39 4.24
CA THR A 66 -12.70 -14.51 4.92
C THR A 66 -13.75 -15.09 3.99
N TRP A 67 -14.74 -15.73 4.59
CA TRP A 67 -15.96 -16.13 3.90
C TRP A 67 -16.88 -14.92 3.71
N TYR A 68 -17.89 -15.08 2.86
CA TYR A 68 -18.87 -14.03 2.55
C TYR A 68 -19.73 -13.62 3.77
N ASP A 69 -19.74 -14.47 4.79
CA ASP A 69 -20.39 -14.28 6.09
C ASP A 69 -19.52 -13.48 7.08
N GLY A 70 -18.31 -13.06 6.67
CA GLY A 70 -17.36 -12.32 7.51
C GLY A 70 -16.56 -13.21 8.45
N PHE A 71 -16.81 -14.52 8.50
CA PHE A 71 -16.02 -15.42 9.32
C PHE A 71 -14.66 -15.72 8.67
N PRO A 72 -13.61 -15.94 9.47
CA PRO A 72 -12.30 -16.30 8.95
C PRO A 72 -12.39 -17.64 8.20
N ALA A 73 -11.73 -17.72 7.04
CA ALA A 73 -11.64 -18.96 6.30
C ALA A 73 -10.63 -19.90 6.97
N TRP A 74 -11.12 -20.72 7.90
CA TRP A 74 -10.31 -21.72 8.60
C TRP A 74 -9.58 -22.62 7.60
N ARG A 75 -8.29 -22.92 7.86
CA ARG A 75 -7.34 -23.63 6.97
C ARG A 75 -6.80 -22.85 5.77
N MET A 76 -7.23 -21.60 5.54
CA MET A 76 -6.67 -20.71 4.50
C MET A 76 -5.67 -19.68 5.07
N ARG A 77 -4.95 -20.05 6.14
CA ARG A 77 -3.93 -19.18 6.72
C ARG A 77 -2.81 -18.93 5.70
N GLY A 78 -2.48 -17.66 5.49
CA GLY A 78 -1.47 -17.26 4.51
C GLY A 78 -1.98 -17.23 3.07
N PHE A 79 -3.28 -17.37 2.83
CA PHE A 79 -3.89 -17.01 1.55
C PHE A 79 -4.39 -15.57 1.60
N ALA A 80 -4.25 -14.85 0.48
CA ALA A 80 -4.94 -13.58 0.30
C ALA A 80 -6.45 -13.80 0.20
N ASN A 81 -7.23 -12.74 0.34
CA ASN A 81 -8.69 -12.82 0.32
C ASN A 81 -9.31 -13.06 -1.07
N ASP A 82 -8.48 -13.30 -2.08
CA ASP A 82 -8.90 -13.94 -3.33
C ASP A 82 -9.02 -15.47 -3.19
N LYS A 83 -8.60 -16.05 -2.06
CA LYS A 83 -8.67 -17.47 -1.67
C LYS A 83 -7.84 -18.42 -2.53
N VAL A 84 -7.07 -17.89 -3.47
CA VAL A 84 -6.28 -18.65 -4.43
C VAL A 84 -4.81 -18.27 -4.32
N SER A 85 -4.49 -17.00 -4.10
CA SER A 85 -3.11 -16.54 -3.99
C SER A 85 -2.54 -16.81 -2.61
N ARG A 86 -1.35 -17.41 -2.58
CA ARG A 86 -0.58 -17.60 -1.35
C ARG A 86 0.30 -16.39 -1.08
N GLN A 87 0.24 -15.89 0.14
CA GLN A 87 1.14 -14.89 0.67
C GLN A 87 2.46 -15.56 1.03
N MET A 88 3.56 -14.94 0.63
CA MET A 88 4.90 -15.46 0.83
C MET A 88 5.68 -14.53 1.75
N GLY A 89 6.25 -15.09 2.81
CA GLY A 89 7.08 -14.36 3.76
C GLY A 89 6.29 -13.32 4.57
N ILE A 90 6.95 -12.19 4.85
CA ILE A 90 6.39 -11.08 5.62
C ILE A 90 6.54 -9.78 4.83
N GLY A 91 5.55 -8.90 4.93
CA GLY A 91 5.62 -7.56 4.34
C GLY A 91 6.54 -6.65 5.15
N HIS A 92 7.41 -5.90 4.47
CA HIS A 92 8.30 -4.93 5.11
C HIS A 92 7.94 -3.51 4.69
N ILE A 93 7.75 -2.62 5.68
CA ILE A 93 7.63 -1.18 5.45
C ILE A 93 9.02 -0.56 5.62
N ARG A 94 9.48 0.16 4.60
CA ARG A 94 10.76 0.89 4.63
C ARG A 94 10.49 2.38 4.52
N GLN A 95 11.23 3.17 5.31
CA GLN A 95 11.12 4.63 5.33
C GLN A 95 12.48 5.25 4.98
N ILE A 96 12.44 6.29 4.16
CA ILE A 96 13.58 7.19 3.92
C ILE A 96 13.31 8.48 4.70
N ARG A 97 14.35 9.05 5.32
CA ARG A 97 14.26 10.31 6.05
C ARG A 97 15.32 11.27 5.54
N SER A 98 14.96 12.54 5.39
CA SER A 98 15.89 13.63 5.11
C SER A 98 16.76 13.93 6.32
N MET A 99 17.95 14.47 6.09
CA MET A 99 18.79 15.00 7.16
C MET A 99 18.26 16.38 7.61
N PRO A 100 18.29 16.68 8.92
CA PRO A 100 18.02 18.03 9.39
C PRO A 100 19.16 18.94 8.96
N LEU A 101 18.83 20.12 8.43
CA LEU A 101 19.79 21.18 8.18
C LEU A 101 20.20 21.83 9.52
N LYS A 102 21.49 22.15 9.66
CA LYS A 102 21.97 22.91 10.83
C LYS A 102 21.45 24.35 10.83
N GLU A 103 21.22 24.92 9.66
CA GLU A 103 20.73 26.28 9.47
C GLU A 103 19.58 26.29 8.46
N CYS A 104 18.48 26.93 8.84
CA CYS A 104 17.34 27.19 7.98
C CYS A 104 17.64 28.43 7.11
N TYR A 105 17.70 28.27 5.80
CA TYR A 105 17.69 29.41 4.87
C TYR A 105 16.26 29.94 4.74
N THR A 106 15.75 30.55 5.81
CA THR A 106 14.45 31.25 5.84
C THR A 106 14.69 32.75 5.77
N GLU A 107 13.69 33.49 5.26
CA GLU A 107 13.71 34.96 5.30
C GLU A 107 13.94 35.44 6.77
N PRO A 108 14.82 36.43 7.02
CA PRO A 108 15.22 36.81 8.38
C PRO A 108 14.05 37.17 9.31
N GLN A 109 12.95 37.66 8.75
CA GLN A 109 11.73 37.99 9.50
C GLN A 109 10.99 36.75 10.03
N LEU A 110 11.18 35.58 9.41
CA LEU A 110 10.51 34.33 9.77
C LEU A 110 11.39 33.38 10.60
N GLY A 111 12.69 33.68 10.73
CA GLY A 111 13.65 32.84 11.47
C GLY A 111 13.30 32.64 12.95
N GLN A 112 12.50 33.54 13.55
CA GLN A 112 12.04 33.39 14.94
C GLN A 112 10.97 32.30 15.11
N TYR A 113 10.28 31.91 14.03
CA TYR A 113 9.16 30.97 14.07
C TYR A 113 9.55 29.55 13.64
N PHE A 114 10.66 29.38 12.92
CA PHE A 114 11.09 28.10 12.36
C PHE A 114 12.46 27.69 12.92
N ASN A 115 12.46 26.69 13.80
CA ASN A 115 13.68 26.20 14.46
C ASN A 115 14.34 25.01 13.73
N ASN A 116 13.60 24.31 12.88
CA ASN A 116 14.06 23.08 12.22
C ASN A 116 13.68 23.12 10.74
N CYS A 117 14.66 22.87 9.88
CA CYS A 117 14.46 22.69 8.44
C CYS A 117 15.02 21.36 8.00
N ASN A 118 14.32 20.74 7.06
CA ASN A 118 14.75 19.51 6.43
C ASN A 118 15.22 19.84 5.02
N SER A 119 16.33 19.25 4.59
CA SER A 119 16.74 19.36 3.19
C SER A 119 15.89 18.43 2.32
N ASP A 120 15.80 18.74 1.03
CA ASP A 120 15.30 17.78 0.06
C ASP A 120 16.16 16.52 0.07
N PHE A 121 15.53 15.40 -0.29
CA PHE A 121 16.24 14.15 -0.44
C PHE A 121 17.06 14.17 -1.73
N SER A 122 18.39 14.09 -1.58
CA SER A 122 19.31 13.75 -2.68
C SER A 122 19.87 12.35 -2.41
N PRO A 123 19.82 11.44 -3.40
CA PRO A 123 20.44 10.11 -3.29
C PRO A 123 21.97 10.19 -3.21
#